data_AF-B1N7U0-F1
#
_entry.id   AF-B1N7U0-F1
#
_cell.length_a   1.000
_cell.length_b   1.000
_cell.length_c   1.000
_cell.angle_alpha   90.00
_cell.angle_beta   90.00
_cell.angle_gamma   90.00
#
_symmetry.space_group_name_H-M   'P 1'
#
loop_
_entity.id
_entity.type
_entity.pdbx_description
1 polymer ?
#
loop_
_entity_poly.entity_id
_entity_poly.type
_entity_poly.pdbx_seq_one_letter_code
_entity_poly.pdbx_strand_id
1 'polypeptide(L)' 'NPLSEITHKRRVSALGPGGLTRERAGFEVRDVHPTHYGRVCPIETPEGPNIGLINSLA' A
#
# COMPACT_ATOMS: atom_id res chain seq x y z
N ASN A 1 1.14 -9.29 -18.85
CA ASN A 1 2.38 -8.52 -18.73
C ASN A 1 3.18 -9.11 -17.57
N PRO A 2 4.40 -9.65 -17.80
CA PRO A 2 5.22 -10.29 -16.76
C PRO A 2 5.55 -9.38 -15.57
N LEU A 3 5.75 -8.08 -15.80
CA LEU A 3 6.01 -7.11 -14.72
C LEU A 3 4.78 -6.98 -13.80
N SER A 4 3.58 -6.92 -14.38
CA SER A 4 2.34 -6.85 -13.61
C SER A 4 2.10 -8.08 -12.73
N GLU A 5 2.57 -9.24 -13.15
CA GLU A 5 2.45 -10.46 -12.33
C GLU A 5 3.39 -10.42 -11.13
N ILE A 6 4.62 -9.94 -11.33
CA ILE A 6 5.61 -9.78 -10.25
C ILE A 6 5.17 -8.71 -9.26
N THR A 7 4.68 -7.55 -9.73
CA THR A 7 4.21 -6.48 -8.84
C THR A 7 2.98 -6.91 -8.05
N HIS A 8 2.05 -7.64 -8.68
CA HIS A 8 0.89 -8.19 -7.96
C HIS A 8 1.31 -9.14 -6.84
N LYS A 9 2.26 -10.03 -7.09
CA LYS A 9 2.77 -10.98 -6.08
C LYS A 9 3.52 -10.29 -4.93
N ARG A 10 4.14 -9.14 -5.19
CA ARG A 10 4.90 -8.34 -4.19
C ARG A 10 4.06 -7.26 -3.49
N ARG A 11 2.73 -7.32 -3.65
CA ARG A 11 1.81 -6.31 -3.12
C ARG A 11 1.45 -6.58 -1.66
N VAL A 12 1.47 -5.53 -0.86
CA VAL A 12 1.12 -5.54 0.57
C VAL A 12 -0.14 -4.72 0.78
N SER A 13 -1.13 -5.28 1.48
CA SER A 13 -2.43 -4.67 1.74
C SER A 13 -2.66 -4.52 3.23
N ALA A 14 -3.02 -3.31 3.67
CA ALA A 14 -3.52 -3.05 5.02
C ALA A 14 -5.02 -3.38 5.18
N LEU A 15 -5.70 -3.72 4.07
CA LEU A 15 -7.10 -4.13 4.04
C LEU A 15 -7.23 -5.63 4.27
N GLY A 16 -8.26 -6.06 5.01
CA GLY A 16 -8.58 -7.46 5.22
C GLY A 16 -9.13 -7.75 6.63
N PRO A 17 -9.35 -9.03 6.97
CA PRO A 17 -9.76 -9.40 8.32
C PRO A 17 -8.69 -9.00 9.35
N GLY A 18 -9.08 -8.19 10.34
CA GLY A 18 -8.15 -7.61 11.34
C GLY A 18 -7.36 -6.40 10.84
N GLY A 19 -7.55 -5.99 9.59
CA GLY A 19 -6.96 -4.79 8.99
C GLY A 19 -7.89 -3.58 9.02
N LEU A 20 -7.49 -2.54 8.29
CA LEU A 20 -8.25 -1.31 8.14
C LEU A 20 -9.38 -1.47 7.11
N THR A 21 -10.48 -0.75 7.30
CA THR A 21 -11.47 -0.54 6.24
C THR A 21 -11.21 0.79 5.54
N ARG A 22 -11.62 0.89 4.27
CA ARG A 22 -11.38 2.09 3.44
C ARG A 22 -12.01 3.34 4.05
N GLU A 23 -13.16 3.19 4.71
CA GLU A 23 -13.91 4.29 5.33
C GLU A 23 -13.34 4.70 6.69
N ARG A 24 -12.61 3.81 7.38
CA ARG A 24 -12.01 4.07 8.71
C ARG A 24 -10.53 4.41 8.66
N ALA A 25 -9.86 4.21 7.53
CA ALA A 25 -8.46 4.55 7.38
C ALA A 25 -8.28 6.07 7.25
N GLY A 26 -7.84 6.71 8.34
CA GLY A 26 -7.54 8.13 8.43
C GLY A 26 -6.31 8.56 7.62
N PHE A 27 -5.99 9.85 7.66
CA PHE A 27 -4.88 10.43 6.90
C PHE A 27 -3.51 9.89 7.34
N GLU A 28 -3.30 9.72 8.65
CA GLU A 28 -2.02 9.31 9.23
C GLU A 28 -1.53 7.94 8.74
N VAL A 29 -2.45 7.00 8.48
CA VAL A 29 -2.12 5.66 7.99
C VAL A 29 -1.93 5.59 6.47
N ARG A 30 -2.30 6.65 5.74
CA ARG A 30 -2.13 6.77 4.28
C ARG A 30 -0.84 7.52 3.91
N ASP A 31 -0.30 8.32 4.83
CA ASP A 31 0.89 9.10 4.60
C ASP A 31 2.15 8.24 4.59
N VAL A 32 3.20 8.72 3.93
CA VAL A 32 4.48 8.04 3.83
C VAL A 32 5.29 8.29 5.10
N HIS A 33 5.43 7.28 5.93
CA HIS A 33 6.30 7.37 7.11
C HIS A 33 7.78 7.19 6.71
N PRO A 34 8.74 7.91 7.32
CA PRO A 34 10.17 7.78 7.02
C PRO A 34 10.72 6.35 7.14
N THR A 35 10.11 5.51 7.97
CA THR A 35 10.50 4.09 8.14
C THR A 35 10.22 3.23 6.90
N HIS A 36 9.42 3.72 5.94
CA HIS A 36 9.16 3.05 4.67
C HIS A 36 10.40 3.02 3.77
N TYR A 37 11.36 3.93 3.99
CA TYR A 37 12.58 4.01 3.20
C TYR A 37 13.33 2.66 3.18
N GLY A 38 13.51 2.10 1.98
CA GLY A 38 14.17 0.81 1.76
C GLY A 38 13.34 -0.43 2.11
N ARG A 39 12.05 -0.29 2.45
CA ARG A 39 11.17 -1.42 2.81
C ARG A 39 9.88 -1.45 2.01
N VAL A 40 9.27 -0.28 1.82
CA VAL A 40 7.98 -0.11 1.14
C VAL A 40 8.15 0.99 0.09
N CYS A 41 7.67 0.73 -1.12
CA CYS A 41 7.71 1.69 -2.22
C CYS A 41 6.74 2.85 -1.92
N PRO A 42 7.20 4.11 -1.78
CA PRO A 42 6.33 5.23 -1.45
C PRO A 42 5.55 5.76 -2.66
N ILE A 43 5.93 5.35 -3.88
CA ILE A 43 5.33 5.83 -5.14
C ILE A 43 4.31 4.84 -5.73
N GLU A 44 4.51 3.53 -5.51
CA GLU A 44 3.67 2.49 -6.10
C GLU A 44 2.48 2.18 -5.17
N THR A 45 1.55 3.11 -5.13
CA THR A 45 0.23 2.98 -4.49
C THR A 45 -0.87 3.26 -5.51
N PRO A 46 -2.02 2.58 -5.45
CA PRO A 46 -3.17 2.94 -6.27
C PRO A 46 -3.66 4.35 -5.97
N GLU A 47 -4.18 5.00 -7.00
CA GLU A 47 -4.91 6.24 -6.84
C GLU A 47 -6.32 6.00 -6.27
N GLY A 48 -6.95 7.06 -5.76
CA GLY A 48 -8.32 7.02 -5.25
C GLY A 48 -8.46 6.48 -3.83
N PRO A 49 -9.56 5.78 -3.48
CA PRO A 49 -9.89 5.42 -2.11
C PRO A 49 -8.85 4.54 -1.38
N ASN A 50 -8.01 3.83 -2.14
CA ASN A 50 -7.03 2.87 -1.62
C ASN A 50 -5.62 3.47 -1.46
N ILE A 51 -5.44 4.77 -1.73
CA ILE A 51 -4.13 5.42 -1.63
C ILE A 51 -3.53 5.23 -0.23
N GLY A 52 -2.28 4.77 -0.19
CA GLY A 52 -1.52 4.48 1.04
C GLY A 52 -1.92 3.20 1.77
N LEU A 53 -3.06 2.58 1.42
CA LEU A 53 -3.55 1.34 2.04
C LEU A 53 -3.05 0.08 1.34
N ILE A 54 -2.57 0.23 0.11
CA ILE A 54 -2.00 -0.85 -0.66
C ILE A 54 -0.69 -0.37 -1.26
N ASN A 55 0.42 -0.98 -0.87
CA ASN A 55 1.75 -0.60 -1.30
C ASN A 55 2.50 -1.79 -1.90
N SER A 56 3.61 -1.52 -2.55
CA SER A 56 4.51 -2.52 -3.11
C SER A 56 5.78 -2.65 -2.26
N LEU A 57 6.36 -3.84 -2.19
CA LEU A 57 7.67 -4.04 -1.55
C LEU A 57 8.78 -3.38 -2.38
N ALA A 58 9.70 -2.69 -1.70
CA ALA A 58 10.91 -2.12 -2.33
C ALA A 58 11.83 -3.20 -2.91
#